data_AF-A0A0A1WMG5-F1
#
_entry.id   AF-A0A0A1WMG5-F1
#
_cell.length_a   1.000
_cell.length_b   1.000
_cell.length_c   1.000
_cell.angle_alpha   90.00
_cell.angle_beta   90.00
_cell.angle_gamma   90.00
#
_symmetry.space_group_name_H-M   'P 1'
#
loop_
_entity.id
_entity.type
_entity.pdbx_description
1 polymer ?
#
loop_
_entity_poly.entity_id
_entity_poly.type
_entity_poly.pdbx_seq_one_letter_code
_entity_poly.pdbx_strand_id
1 'polypeptide(L)'
;MNSVHIYWDEYKGVMIDEQERDIYIRDIPQKWLPRICDLMVENSFRTNRLYDQLKIHDIEGVEESYRHCVNHVLHNECSIMVIDEETNEIYGVALLKWMSKEWRSWTIWLQMFDTLLLFSEFMLLSRMLVLKYDEEHPEHEPNSLHLFEYYLHPTLNDDPVFMHKFFYSILEVARHMLMPRVSFVAALLDQQQQAEAFGFHPLSHLIYSLVEDDGVRTFQSLRDIGEMYMVLYEYPVEPIIPFYNMPPPHPYDEEDRLKHEPHTKLDGEDNALSEMDSTRRSLSKLVIK
;
A
#
# COMPACT_ATOMS: atom_id res chain seq x y z
N MET A 1 -15.64 7.91 21.15
CA MET A 1 -14.84 8.88 20.36
C MET A 1 -15.42 8.87 18.95
N ASN A 2 -15.86 10.01 18.42
CA ASN A 2 -16.27 10.07 17.01
C ASN A 2 -15.02 9.81 16.17
N SER A 3 -15.02 8.76 15.35
CA SER A 3 -13.92 8.51 14.41
C SER A 3 -13.90 9.66 13.41
N VAL A 4 -12.80 10.41 13.39
CA VAL A 4 -12.55 11.36 12.31
C VAL A 4 -12.33 10.54 11.04
N HIS A 5 -13.20 10.73 10.06
CA HIS A 5 -13.06 10.09 8.74
C HIS A 5 -12.27 11.05 7.85
N ILE A 6 -11.17 10.58 7.26
CA ILE A 6 -10.42 11.34 6.24
C ILE A 6 -11.02 10.99 4.89
N TYR A 7 -11.40 12.04 4.15
CA TYR A 7 -11.87 11.93 2.76
C TYR A 7 -10.74 12.37 1.85
N TRP A 8 -10.41 11.53 0.87
CA TRP A 8 -9.34 11.75 -0.08
C TRP A 8 -9.85 12.39 -1.38
N ASP A 9 -11.01 11.95 -1.86
CA ASP A 9 -11.67 12.53 -3.03
C ASP A 9 -13.17 12.19 -3.05
N GLU A 10 -13.92 12.86 -3.93
CA GLU A 10 -15.32 12.61 -4.26
C GLU A 10 -15.53 12.56 -5.78
N TYR A 11 -16.52 11.77 -6.21
CA TYR A 11 -16.99 11.66 -7.58
C TYR A 11 -18.52 11.61 -7.61
N LYS A 12 -19.11 12.72 -8.05
CA LYS A 12 -20.55 12.98 -7.93
C LYS A 12 -21.32 12.67 -9.21
N GLY A 13 -22.57 12.30 -9.05
CA GLY A 13 -23.50 12.10 -10.17
C GLY A 13 -23.09 10.97 -11.11
N VAL A 14 -22.39 9.94 -10.61
CA VAL A 14 -21.98 8.79 -11.43
C VAL A 14 -23.12 7.79 -11.54
N MET A 15 -23.37 7.30 -12.75
CA MET A 15 -24.40 6.29 -12.99
C MET A 15 -23.84 4.89 -12.74
N ILE A 16 -24.22 4.27 -11.62
CA ILE A 16 -23.87 2.88 -11.28
C ILE A 16 -25.17 2.09 -11.16
N ASP A 17 -25.26 0.96 -11.86
CA ASP A 17 -26.44 0.09 -11.87
C ASP A 17 -27.77 0.84 -12.14
N GLU A 18 -27.72 1.73 -13.15
CA GLU A 18 -28.85 2.58 -13.58
C GLU A 18 -29.31 3.61 -12.53
N GLN A 19 -28.52 3.85 -11.48
CA GLN A 19 -28.81 4.82 -10.45
C GLN A 19 -27.70 5.88 -10.37
N GLU A 20 -28.09 7.14 -10.21
CA GLU A 20 -27.15 8.23 -9.95
C GLU A 20 -26.68 8.15 -8.50
N ARG A 21 -25.36 8.10 -8.30
CA ARG A 21 -24.71 7.95 -6.99
C ARG A 21 -23.62 9.00 -6.80
N ASP A 22 -23.43 9.40 -5.56
CA ASP A 22 -22.29 10.20 -5.13
C ASP A 22 -21.29 9.28 -4.39
N ILE A 23 -20.10 9.17 -4.96
CA ILE A 23 -19.08 8.22 -4.51
C ILE A 23 -17.95 8.96 -3.82
N TYR A 24 -17.52 8.43 -2.67
CA TYR A 24 -16.46 9.01 -1.86
C TYR A 24 -15.30 8.02 -1.72
N ILE A 25 -14.08 8.55 -1.80
CA ILE A 25 -12.85 7.80 -1.50
C ILE A 25 -12.38 8.21 -0.12
N ARG A 26 -12.33 7.27 0.83
CA ARG A 26 -12.02 7.57 2.23
C ARG A 26 -11.34 6.42 2.96
N ASP A 27 -10.81 6.70 4.15
CA ASP A 27 -10.28 5.68 5.04
C ASP A 27 -11.34 4.65 5.45
N ILE A 28 -10.88 3.42 5.67
CA ILE A 28 -11.71 2.30 6.11
C ILE A 28 -11.87 2.34 7.64
N PRO A 29 -13.10 2.53 8.18
CA PRO A 29 -13.32 2.44 9.62
C PRO A 29 -13.10 1.02 10.11
N GLN A 30 -12.54 0.84 11.32
CA GLN A 30 -12.26 -0.49 11.88
C GLN A 30 -13.50 -1.42 11.93
N LYS A 31 -14.70 -0.85 12.14
CA LYS A 31 -15.96 -1.61 12.12
C LYS A 31 -16.30 -2.22 10.75
N TRP A 32 -15.66 -1.77 9.67
CA TRP A 32 -15.94 -2.21 8.30
C TRP A 32 -14.94 -3.25 7.79
N LEU A 33 -13.85 -3.51 8.52
CA LEU A 33 -12.83 -4.48 8.10
C LEU A 33 -13.40 -5.86 7.75
N PRO A 34 -14.35 -6.46 8.53
CA PRO A 34 -14.94 -7.74 8.15
C PRO A 34 -15.67 -7.69 6.81
N ARG A 35 -16.45 -6.62 6.58
CA ARG A 35 -17.20 -6.42 5.33
C ARG A 35 -16.28 -6.20 4.14
N ILE A 36 -15.17 -5.49 4.33
CA ILE A 36 -14.14 -5.30 3.30
C ILE A 36 -13.50 -6.64 2.95
N CYS A 37 -13.20 -7.48 3.95
CA CYS A 37 -12.65 -8.81 3.74
C CYS A 37 -13.60 -9.69 2.90
N ASP A 38 -14.90 -9.70 3.24
CA ASP A 38 -15.92 -10.42 2.46
C ASP A 38 -15.99 -9.90 1.01
N LEU A 39 -16.02 -8.58 0.83
CA LEU A 39 -16.08 -7.95 -0.49
C LEU A 39 -14.85 -8.30 -1.35
N MET A 40 -13.65 -8.27 -0.77
CA MET A 40 -12.42 -8.65 -1.46
C MET A 40 -12.40 -10.14 -1.84
N VAL A 41 -12.99 -11.02 -1.03
CA VAL A 41 -13.13 -12.44 -1.38
C VAL A 41 -14.09 -12.60 -2.56
N GLU A 42 -15.26 -11.96 -2.47
CA GLU A 42 -16.33 -12.12 -3.45
C GLU A 42 -15.97 -11.54 -4.82
N ASN A 43 -15.30 -10.38 -4.84
CA ASN A 43 -15.15 -9.58 -6.05
C ASN A 43 -13.72 -9.43 -6.55
N SER A 44 -12.71 -9.74 -5.72
CA SER A 44 -11.31 -9.72 -6.14
C SER A 44 -10.76 -11.14 -6.25
N PHE A 45 -10.90 -11.96 -5.21
CA PHE A 45 -10.40 -13.34 -5.22
C PHE A 45 -11.19 -14.21 -6.21
N ARG A 46 -12.50 -14.38 -6.02
CA ARG A 46 -13.32 -15.34 -6.79
C ARG A 46 -13.48 -15.01 -8.28
N THR A 47 -13.23 -13.77 -8.67
CA THR A 47 -13.35 -13.30 -10.06
C THR A 47 -11.99 -13.22 -10.76
N ASN A 48 -10.88 -13.48 -10.04
CA ASN A 48 -9.54 -13.33 -10.60
C ASN A 48 -9.25 -14.42 -11.63
N ARG A 49 -9.07 -14.00 -12.90
CA ARG A 49 -8.81 -14.91 -14.02
C ARG A 49 -7.50 -15.70 -13.91
N LEU A 50 -6.48 -15.18 -13.21
CA LEU A 50 -5.24 -15.94 -12.96
C LEU A 50 -5.52 -17.10 -12.01
N TYR A 51 -6.31 -16.85 -10.97
CA TYR A 51 -6.66 -17.86 -9.98
C TYR A 51 -7.58 -18.93 -10.57
N ASP A 52 -8.54 -18.54 -11.42
CA ASP A 52 -9.38 -19.48 -12.17
C ASP A 52 -8.54 -20.38 -13.10
N GLN A 53 -7.66 -19.79 -13.92
CA GLN A 53 -6.80 -20.53 -14.85
C GLN A 53 -5.81 -21.48 -14.14
N LEU A 54 -5.34 -21.11 -12.95
CA LEU A 54 -4.47 -21.93 -12.11
C LEU A 54 -5.25 -22.92 -11.23
N LYS A 55 -6.59 -22.90 -11.26
CA LYS A 55 -7.48 -23.67 -10.39
C LYS A 55 -7.20 -23.46 -8.91
N ILE A 56 -6.77 -22.25 -8.55
CA ILE A 56 -6.50 -21.87 -7.16
C ILE A 56 -7.79 -21.96 -6.34
N HIS A 57 -8.94 -21.62 -6.91
CA HIS A 57 -10.24 -21.70 -6.23
C HIS A 57 -10.65 -23.11 -5.77
N ASP A 58 -10.11 -24.15 -6.41
CA ASP A 58 -10.43 -25.55 -6.09
C ASP A 58 -9.63 -26.06 -4.87
N ILE A 59 -8.65 -25.29 -4.39
CA ILE A 59 -7.75 -25.68 -3.30
C ILE A 59 -8.47 -25.49 -1.95
N GLU A 60 -8.54 -26.56 -1.16
CA GLU A 60 -9.15 -26.51 0.17
C GLU A 60 -8.42 -25.52 1.09
N GLY A 61 -9.18 -24.66 1.78
CA GLY A 61 -8.65 -23.70 2.76
C GLY A 61 -8.02 -22.42 2.18
N VAL A 62 -7.90 -22.30 0.85
CA VAL A 62 -7.26 -21.14 0.20
C VAL A 62 -8.01 -19.83 0.44
N GLU A 63 -9.34 -19.86 0.52
CA GLU A 63 -10.15 -18.67 0.79
C GLU A 63 -9.79 -18.10 2.17
N GLU A 64 -9.58 -18.97 3.16
CA GLU A 64 -9.17 -18.55 4.50
C GLU A 64 -7.74 -17.98 4.50
N SER A 65 -6.83 -18.57 3.73
CA SER A 65 -5.49 -18.02 3.51
C SER A 65 -5.55 -16.62 2.88
N TYR A 66 -6.40 -16.42 1.88
CA TYR A 66 -6.61 -15.12 1.26
C TYR A 66 -7.23 -14.11 2.25
N ARG A 67 -8.26 -14.52 3.02
CA ARG A 67 -8.86 -13.69 4.09
C ARG A 67 -7.82 -13.27 5.12
N HIS A 68 -6.93 -14.17 5.50
CA HIS A 68 -5.83 -13.86 6.42
C HIS A 68 -4.88 -12.81 5.84
N CYS A 69 -4.59 -12.87 4.54
CA CYS A 69 -3.80 -11.86 3.83
C CYS A 69 -4.47 -10.49 3.82
N VAL A 70 -5.74 -10.43 3.40
CA VAL A 70 -6.51 -9.18 3.38
C VAL A 70 -6.57 -8.55 4.77
N ASN A 71 -6.91 -9.35 5.79
CA ASN A 71 -6.92 -8.88 7.16
C ASN A 71 -5.56 -8.34 7.59
N HIS A 72 -4.47 -9.05 7.31
CA HIS A 72 -3.13 -8.58 7.65
C HIS A 72 -2.78 -7.23 7.00
N VAL A 73 -3.18 -7.01 5.75
CA VAL A 73 -2.95 -5.73 5.06
C VAL A 73 -3.76 -4.61 5.72
N LEU A 74 -5.04 -4.87 6.01
CA LEU A 74 -5.96 -3.89 6.62
C LEU A 74 -5.54 -3.41 8.02
N HIS A 75 -4.76 -4.19 8.78
CA HIS A 75 -4.34 -3.81 10.14
C HIS A 75 -3.47 -2.53 10.22
N ASN A 76 -2.87 -2.09 9.12
CA ASN A 76 -2.01 -0.90 9.11
C ASN A 76 -2.77 0.42 8.85
N GLU A 77 -4.11 0.37 8.81
CA GLU A 77 -5.00 1.55 8.75
C GLU A 77 -4.70 2.58 7.64
N CYS A 78 -4.05 2.15 6.55
CA CYS A 78 -3.73 3.02 5.40
C CYS A 78 -4.49 2.63 4.13
N SER A 79 -5.28 1.56 4.17
CA SER A 79 -6.13 1.16 3.05
C SER A 79 -7.35 2.08 2.93
N ILE A 80 -7.78 2.33 1.70
CA ILE A 80 -8.91 3.21 1.39
C ILE A 80 -10.06 2.41 0.77
N MET A 81 -11.28 2.91 0.91
CA MET A 81 -12.46 2.37 0.25
C MET A 81 -13.19 3.43 -0.54
N VAL A 82 -13.95 2.94 -1.51
CA VAL A 82 -14.83 3.69 -2.40
C VAL A 82 -16.26 3.36 -2.01
N ILE A 83 -17.04 4.35 -1.60
CA ILE A 83 -18.32 4.14 -0.92
C ILE A 83 -19.35 5.20 -1.33
N ASP A 84 -20.61 4.79 -1.45
CA ASP A 84 -21.77 5.69 -1.34
C ASP A 84 -22.21 5.76 0.13
N GLU A 85 -22.15 6.96 0.72
CA GLU A 85 -22.50 7.17 2.12
C GLU A 85 -24.01 7.15 2.40
N GLU A 86 -24.84 7.47 1.41
CA GLU A 86 -26.29 7.47 1.57
C GLU A 86 -26.80 6.04 1.77
N THR A 87 -26.30 5.12 0.94
CA THR A 87 -26.69 3.70 0.97
C THR A 87 -25.75 2.82 1.78
N ASN A 88 -24.59 3.35 2.18
CA ASN A 88 -23.50 2.58 2.78
C ASN A 88 -23.01 1.45 1.88
N GLU A 89 -23.12 1.57 0.56
CA GLU A 89 -22.67 0.58 -0.41
C GLU A 89 -21.19 0.79 -0.74
N ILE A 90 -20.40 -0.30 -0.77
CA ILE A 90 -18.95 -0.24 -1.05
C ILE A 90 -18.76 -0.66 -2.49
N TYR A 91 -18.20 0.23 -3.29
CA TYR A 91 -17.93 0.01 -4.71
C TYR A 91 -16.45 -0.26 -5.00
N GLY A 92 -15.60 -0.25 -3.99
CA GLY A 92 -14.19 -0.52 -4.21
C GLY A 92 -13.33 -0.38 -2.98
N VAL A 93 -12.13 -0.93 -3.07
CA VAL A 93 -11.14 -1.00 -1.99
C VAL A 93 -9.76 -1.00 -2.60
N ALA A 94 -8.84 -0.20 -2.05
CA ALA A 94 -7.40 -0.33 -2.29
C ALA A 94 -6.73 -0.85 -1.01
N LEU A 95 -6.16 -2.05 -1.09
CA LEU A 95 -5.38 -2.63 0.00
C LEU A 95 -3.97 -2.05 -0.05
N LEU A 96 -3.66 -1.20 0.91
CA LEU A 96 -2.40 -0.46 0.99
C LEU A 96 -1.59 -0.95 2.19
N LYS A 97 -0.27 -1.07 2.00
CA LYS A 97 0.64 -1.48 3.06
C LYS A 97 1.89 -0.60 3.04
N TRP A 98 2.25 -0.06 4.20
CA TRP A 98 3.55 0.57 4.37
C TRP A 98 4.67 -0.48 4.29
N MET A 99 5.57 -0.28 3.32
CA MET A 99 6.78 -1.08 3.15
C MET A 99 8.00 -0.24 3.46
N SER A 100 8.87 -0.76 4.33
CA SER A 100 10.15 -0.15 4.64
C SER A 100 11.26 -1.20 4.72
N LYS A 101 12.51 -0.74 4.64
CA LYS A 101 13.69 -1.60 4.73
C LYS A 101 13.73 -2.43 6.02
N GLU A 102 13.23 -1.86 7.13
CA GLU A 102 13.22 -2.50 8.44
C GLU A 102 12.07 -3.49 8.58
N TRP A 103 10.89 -3.10 8.10
CA TRP A 103 9.65 -3.83 8.37
C TRP A 103 9.28 -4.83 7.30
N ARG A 104 9.95 -4.80 6.13
CA ARG A 104 9.87 -5.73 4.97
C ARG A 104 8.66 -6.66 5.08
N SER A 105 7.44 -6.10 5.02
CA SER A 105 6.25 -6.84 5.48
C SER A 105 6.01 -8.09 4.65
N TRP A 106 6.58 -8.19 3.44
CA TRP A 106 6.70 -9.41 2.65
C TRP A 106 7.28 -10.62 3.40
N THR A 107 8.03 -10.42 4.49
CA THR A 107 8.61 -11.52 5.29
C THR A 107 7.56 -12.20 6.16
N ILE A 108 6.50 -11.48 6.58
CA ILE A 108 5.42 -12.12 7.32
C ILE A 108 4.61 -13.07 6.43
N TRP A 109 4.64 -12.86 5.12
CA TRP A 109 3.95 -13.71 4.14
C TRP A 109 4.53 -15.12 4.16
N LEU A 110 5.85 -15.26 4.35
CA LEU A 110 6.51 -16.55 4.57
C LEU A 110 6.06 -17.27 5.86
N GLN A 111 5.54 -16.52 6.83
CA GLN A 111 5.02 -17.08 8.09
C GLN A 111 3.51 -17.36 8.02
N MET A 112 2.80 -16.63 7.16
CA MET A 112 1.35 -16.76 6.96
C MET A 112 0.98 -17.84 5.94
N PHE A 113 1.91 -18.15 5.03
CA PHE A 113 1.67 -19.09 3.97
C PHE A 113 2.20 -20.48 4.27
N ASP A 114 1.35 -21.46 4.03
CA ASP A 114 1.83 -22.80 3.72
C ASP A 114 2.44 -22.75 2.31
N THR A 115 3.75 -22.93 2.22
CA THR A 115 4.51 -22.91 0.97
C THR A 115 4.13 -24.04 0.02
N LEU A 116 3.34 -25.03 0.48
CA LEU A 116 2.83 -26.11 -0.36
C LEU A 116 1.55 -25.72 -1.12
N LEU A 117 0.99 -24.55 -0.84
CA LEU A 117 -0.18 -24.04 -1.57
C LEU A 117 0.26 -23.23 -2.78
N LEU A 118 -0.27 -23.58 -3.95
CA LEU A 118 -0.05 -22.85 -5.20
C LEU A 118 -0.38 -21.36 -5.10
N PHE A 119 -1.40 -21.01 -4.30
CA PHE A 119 -1.73 -19.61 -3.99
C PHE A 119 -0.55 -18.89 -3.33
N SER A 120 0.08 -19.51 -2.33
CA SER A 120 1.24 -18.96 -1.65
C SER A 120 2.42 -18.76 -2.62
N GLU A 121 2.71 -19.75 -3.46
CA GLU A 121 3.75 -19.64 -4.48
C GLU A 121 3.51 -18.46 -5.42
N PHE A 122 2.26 -18.29 -5.88
CA PHE A 122 1.89 -17.15 -6.71
C PHE A 122 2.11 -15.81 -5.99
N MET A 123 1.65 -15.69 -4.74
CA MET A 123 1.86 -14.46 -3.95
C MET A 123 3.36 -14.19 -3.69
N LEU A 124 4.18 -15.23 -3.57
CA LEU A 124 5.62 -15.10 -3.40
C LEU A 124 6.34 -14.63 -4.67
N LEU A 125 5.74 -14.74 -5.87
CA LEU A 125 6.29 -14.15 -7.09
C LEU A 125 6.38 -12.62 -7.00
N SER A 126 5.33 -11.97 -6.50
CA SER A 126 5.31 -10.51 -6.29
C SER A 126 6.44 -10.09 -5.34
N ARG A 127 6.64 -10.85 -4.26
CA ARG A 127 7.76 -10.64 -3.33
C ARG A 127 9.10 -10.82 -4.03
N MET A 128 9.27 -11.89 -4.81
CA MET A 128 10.52 -12.17 -5.52
C MET A 128 10.87 -11.04 -6.50
N LEU A 129 9.87 -10.51 -7.21
CA LEU A 129 10.06 -9.41 -8.14
C LEU A 129 10.56 -8.14 -7.44
N VAL A 130 9.95 -7.78 -6.30
CA VAL A 130 10.38 -6.63 -5.49
C VAL A 130 11.79 -6.84 -4.95
N LEU A 131 12.08 -7.99 -4.34
CA LEU A 131 13.39 -8.23 -3.74
C LEU A 131 14.52 -8.31 -4.76
N LYS A 132 14.27 -8.92 -5.92
CA LYS A 132 15.25 -8.97 -7.00
C LYS A 132 15.60 -7.56 -7.48
N TYR A 133 14.62 -6.69 -7.63
CA TYR A 133 14.86 -5.31 -8.04
C TYR A 133 15.69 -4.54 -6.99
N ASP A 134 15.34 -4.67 -5.70
CA ASP A 134 16.09 -4.05 -4.58
C ASP A 134 17.54 -4.57 -4.50
N GLU A 135 17.78 -5.84 -4.81
CA GLU A 135 19.13 -6.43 -4.85
C GLU A 135 19.96 -5.91 -6.03
N GLU A 136 19.32 -5.71 -7.19
CA GLU A 136 19.97 -5.19 -8.40
C GLU A 136 20.21 -3.67 -8.36
N HIS A 137 19.43 -2.94 -7.56
CA HIS A 137 19.47 -1.47 -7.44
C HIS A 137 19.57 -1.02 -5.97
N PRO A 138 20.71 -1.24 -5.29
CA PRO A 138 20.86 -0.96 -3.86
C PRO A 138 20.76 0.54 -3.49
N GLU A 139 20.90 1.43 -4.47
CA GLU A 139 20.70 2.88 -4.34
C GLU A 139 19.24 3.31 -4.38
N HIS A 140 18.33 2.42 -4.78
CA HIS A 140 16.91 2.70 -4.89
C HIS A 140 16.28 2.88 -3.50
N GLU A 141 15.31 3.79 -3.40
CA GLU A 141 14.62 4.09 -2.15
C GLU A 141 13.70 2.91 -1.74
N PRO A 142 14.04 2.15 -0.68
CA PRO A 142 13.28 0.95 -0.33
C PRO A 142 11.91 1.27 0.30
N ASN A 143 11.72 2.46 0.86
CA ASN A 143 10.48 2.82 1.51
C ASN A 143 9.41 3.19 0.48
N SER A 144 8.23 2.59 0.60
CA SER A 144 7.10 2.90 -0.27
C SER A 144 5.78 2.60 0.43
N LEU A 145 4.72 3.27 -0.01
CA LEU A 145 3.38 2.74 0.18
C LEU A 145 3.11 1.74 -0.94
N HIS A 146 2.96 0.46 -0.60
CA HIS A 146 2.69 -0.57 -1.57
C HIS A 146 1.17 -0.73 -1.76
N LEU A 147 0.71 -0.57 -3.00
CA LEU A 147 -0.61 -1.02 -3.43
C LEU A 147 -0.55 -2.52 -3.62
N PHE A 148 -1.17 -3.25 -2.70
CA PHE A 148 -1.13 -4.69 -2.67
C PHE A 148 -2.09 -5.31 -3.69
N GLU A 149 -3.34 -4.87 -3.63
CA GLU A 149 -4.43 -5.32 -4.48
C GLU A 149 -5.53 -4.26 -4.40
N TYR A 150 -6.31 -4.12 -5.46
CA TYR A 150 -7.53 -3.33 -5.40
C TYR A 150 -8.65 -4.02 -6.16
N TYR A 151 -9.86 -3.73 -5.72
CA TYR A 151 -11.08 -4.00 -6.46
C TYR A 151 -11.83 -2.69 -6.65
N LEU A 152 -12.40 -2.51 -7.83
CA LEU A 152 -13.32 -1.43 -8.16
C LEU A 152 -14.49 -2.01 -8.93
N HIS A 153 -15.69 -1.47 -8.68
CA HIS A 153 -16.87 -1.77 -9.47
C HIS A 153 -16.58 -1.52 -10.95
N PRO A 154 -16.99 -2.42 -11.88
CA PRO A 154 -16.63 -2.33 -13.30
C PRO A 154 -16.87 -0.95 -13.92
N THR A 155 -18.01 -0.33 -13.65
CA THR A 155 -18.33 1.02 -14.14
C THR A 155 -17.32 2.09 -13.72
N LEU A 156 -16.80 2.00 -12.49
CA LEU A 156 -15.78 2.91 -11.98
C LEU A 156 -14.39 2.56 -12.52
N ASN A 157 -14.11 1.27 -12.68
CA ASN A 157 -12.84 0.77 -13.22
C ASN A 157 -12.65 1.14 -14.70
N ASP A 158 -13.74 1.23 -15.45
CA ASP A 158 -13.76 1.61 -16.86
C ASP A 158 -13.79 3.14 -17.06
N ASP A 159 -14.03 3.93 -16.01
CA ASP A 159 -14.04 5.40 -16.07
C ASP A 159 -12.63 5.97 -15.86
N PRO A 160 -11.97 6.53 -16.90
CA PRO A 160 -10.61 7.04 -16.78
C PRO A 160 -10.49 8.23 -15.83
N VAL A 161 -11.54 9.04 -15.69
CA VAL A 161 -11.56 10.19 -14.79
C VAL A 161 -11.60 9.71 -13.35
N PHE A 162 -12.43 8.71 -13.06
CA PHE A 162 -12.47 8.09 -11.75
C PHE A 162 -11.16 7.38 -11.43
N MET A 163 -10.61 6.60 -12.36
CA MET A 163 -9.32 5.92 -12.16
C MET A 163 -8.18 6.88 -11.85
N HIS A 164 -8.17 8.06 -12.49
CA HIS A 164 -7.21 9.11 -12.15
C HIS A 164 -7.39 9.62 -10.71
N LYS A 165 -8.63 9.87 -10.27
CA LYS A 165 -8.93 10.23 -8.87
C LYS A 165 -8.54 9.14 -7.87
N PHE A 166 -8.78 7.88 -8.24
CA PHE A 166 -8.47 6.72 -7.42
C PHE A 166 -6.98 6.57 -7.16
N PHE A 167 -6.16 6.53 -8.21
CA PHE A 167 -4.70 6.46 -8.03
C PHE A 167 -4.14 7.72 -7.36
N TYR A 168 -4.64 8.91 -7.69
CA TYR A 168 -4.22 10.15 -7.04
C TYR A 168 -4.52 10.13 -5.53
N SER A 169 -5.67 9.60 -5.11
CA SER A 169 -5.99 9.41 -3.69
C SER A 169 -4.97 8.52 -2.99
N ILE A 170 -4.48 7.46 -3.65
CA ILE A 170 -3.41 6.60 -3.11
C ILE A 170 -2.10 7.40 -2.96
N LEU A 171 -1.77 8.29 -3.90
CA LEU A 171 -0.60 9.17 -3.79
C LEU A 171 -0.74 10.15 -2.62
N GLU A 172 -1.93 10.70 -2.38
CA GLU A 172 -2.22 11.56 -1.23
C GLU A 172 -2.06 10.80 0.09
N VAL A 173 -2.56 9.57 0.17
CA VAL A 173 -2.33 8.70 1.35
C VAL A 173 -0.83 8.50 1.57
N ALA A 174 -0.09 8.13 0.52
CA ALA A 174 1.36 7.95 0.60
C ALA A 174 2.07 9.22 1.09
N ARG A 175 1.66 10.38 0.56
CA ARG A 175 2.20 11.69 0.95
C ARG A 175 1.94 11.98 2.43
N HIS A 176 0.71 11.75 2.91
CA HIS A 176 0.32 11.90 4.32
C HIS A 176 1.07 10.94 5.25
N MET A 177 1.42 9.75 4.76
CA MET A 177 2.25 8.79 5.47
C MET A 177 3.76 9.06 5.35
N LEU A 178 4.17 10.15 4.69
CA LEU A 178 5.56 10.51 4.42
C LEU A 178 6.31 9.42 3.63
N MET A 179 5.59 8.67 2.80
CA MET A 179 6.18 7.71 1.88
C MET A 179 6.67 8.43 0.62
N PRO A 180 7.92 8.19 0.18
CA PRO A 180 8.51 8.90 -0.95
C PRO A 180 8.00 8.41 -2.31
N ARG A 181 7.31 7.28 -2.35
CA ARG A 181 6.77 6.66 -3.56
C ARG A 181 5.63 5.70 -3.25
N VAL A 182 4.83 5.42 -4.28
CA VAL A 182 3.89 4.30 -4.31
C VAL A 182 4.48 3.20 -5.19
N SER A 183 4.42 1.96 -4.73
CA SER A 183 4.81 0.78 -5.53
C SER A 183 3.59 -0.11 -5.78
N PHE A 184 3.55 -0.79 -6.91
CA PHE A 184 2.43 -1.67 -7.28
C PHE A 184 2.94 -2.83 -8.12
N VAL A 185 2.56 -4.07 -7.80
CA VAL A 185 2.78 -5.23 -8.68
C VAL A 185 1.50 -5.51 -9.43
N ALA A 186 1.48 -5.17 -10.71
CA ALA A 186 0.35 -5.45 -11.58
C ALA A 186 0.50 -6.85 -12.18
N ALA A 187 -0.32 -7.79 -11.70
CA ALA A 187 -0.28 -9.18 -12.13
C ALA A 187 -1.07 -9.42 -13.42
N LEU A 188 -2.13 -8.64 -13.63
CA LEU A 188 -3.01 -8.72 -14.79
C LEU A 188 -2.65 -7.64 -15.83
N LEU A 189 -2.86 -7.93 -17.11
CA LEU A 189 -2.61 -6.97 -18.19
C LEU A 189 -3.46 -5.68 -18.11
N ASP A 190 -4.69 -5.75 -17.62
CA ASP A 190 -5.56 -4.57 -17.46
C ASP A 190 -5.03 -3.63 -16.37
N GLN A 191 -4.58 -4.19 -15.24
CA GLN A 191 -3.90 -3.44 -14.18
C GLN A 191 -2.63 -2.76 -14.69
N GLN A 192 -1.85 -3.44 -15.54
CA GLN A 192 -0.65 -2.86 -16.18
C GLN A 192 -1.03 -1.66 -17.04
N GLN A 193 -2.04 -1.81 -17.90
CA GLN A 193 -2.53 -0.73 -18.76
C GLN A 193 -3.06 0.47 -17.95
N GLN A 194 -3.78 0.21 -16.86
CA GLN A 194 -4.31 1.26 -15.99
C GLN A 194 -3.19 2.01 -15.25
N ALA A 195 -2.20 1.29 -14.71
CA ALA A 195 -1.05 1.90 -14.05
C ALA A 195 -0.23 2.76 -15.02
N GLU A 196 0.05 2.25 -16.23
CA GLU A 196 0.77 2.99 -17.28
C GLU A 196 -0.02 4.21 -17.76
N ALA A 197 -1.34 4.09 -17.94
CA ALA A 197 -2.20 5.21 -18.33
C ALA A 197 -2.21 6.34 -17.29
N PHE A 198 -2.10 6.00 -15.99
CA PHE A 198 -1.96 6.99 -14.93
C PHE A 198 -0.56 7.61 -14.86
N GLY A 199 0.47 6.92 -15.36
CA GLY A 199 1.86 7.39 -15.38
C GLY A 199 2.78 6.69 -14.40
N PHE A 200 2.43 5.50 -13.91
CA PHE A 200 3.39 4.66 -13.19
C PHE A 200 4.55 4.23 -14.11
N HIS A 201 5.76 4.21 -13.56
CA HIS A 201 6.97 3.81 -14.27
C HIS A 201 7.25 2.32 -14.03
N PRO A 202 7.43 1.51 -15.08
CA PRO A 202 7.81 0.11 -14.92
C PRO A 202 9.26 0.01 -14.47
N LEU A 203 9.51 -0.79 -13.43
CA LEU A 203 10.83 -1.04 -12.85
C LEU A 203 11.40 -2.39 -13.27
N SER A 204 10.60 -3.43 -13.13
CA SER A 204 11.01 -4.81 -13.39
C SER A 204 9.80 -5.64 -13.78
N HIS A 205 10.05 -6.74 -14.50
CA HIS A 205 9.01 -7.68 -14.90
C HIS A 205 9.44 -9.12 -14.66
N LEU A 206 8.45 -9.98 -14.44
CA LEU A 206 8.63 -11.42 -14.25
C LEU A 206 7.70 -12.15 -15.21
N ILE A 207 8.29 -12.95 -16.09
CA ILE A 207 7.56 -13.78 -17.06
C ILE A 207 7.13 -15.08 -16.36
N TYR A 208 5.82 -15.29 -16.21
CA TYR A 208 5.25 -16.42 -15.47
C TYR A 208 5.79 -17.77 -15.96
N SER A 209 5.84 -17.95 -17.28
CA SER A 209 6.27 -19.21 -17.92
C SER A 209 7.77 -19.53 -17.79
N LEU A 210 8.58 -18.60 -17.29
CA LEU A 210 10.01 -18.81 -17.02
C LEU A 210 10.29 -19.16 -15.55
N VAL A 211 9.29 -19.06 -14.68
CA VAL A 211 9.43 -19.50 -13.30
C VAL A 211 9.37 -21.02 -13.27
N GLU A 212 10.46 -21.62 -12.81
CA GLU A 212 10.60 -23.06 -12.62
C GLU A 212 10.72 -23.35 -11.13
N ASP A 213 9.87 -24.24 -10.63
CA ASP A 213 9.98 -24.82 -9.29
C ASP A 213 10.20 -26.33 -9.42
N ASP A 214 11.28 -26.84 -8.84
CA ASP A 214 11.78 -28.22 -8.99
C ASP A 214 11.77 -28.75 -10.45
N GLY A 215 12.07 -27.87 -11.42
CA GLY A 215 12.08 -28.19 -12.86
C GLY A 215 10.70 -28.20 -13.53
N VAL A 216 9.64 -27.82 -12.81
CA VAL A 216 8.27 -27.69 -13.32
C VAL A 216 7.91 -26.22 -13.52
N ARG A 217 7.33 -25.90 -14.69
CA ARG A 217 6.84 -24.54 -15.01
C ARG A 217 5.39 -24.37 -14.56
N THR A 218 5.21 -24.19 -13.26
CA THR A 218 3.90 -24.17 -12.60
C THR A 218 2.91 -23.15 -13.23
N PHE A 219 3.41 -22.00 -13.67
CA PHE A 219 2.57 -20.89 -14.17
C PHE A 219 2.48 -20.81 -15.72
N GLN A 220 2.90 -21.85 -16.44
CA GLN A 220 2.92 -21.83 -17.90
C GLN A 220 1.52 -21.66 -18.53
N SER A 221 0.48 -22.18 -17.88
CA SER A 221 -0.91 -22.12 -18.37
C SER A 221 -1.49 -20.71 -18.43
N LEU A 222 -0.89 -19.72 -17.74
CA LEU A 222 -1.32 -18.32 -17.82
C LEU A 222 -1.14 -17.73 -19.22
N ARG A 223 -0.22 -18.27 -20.01
CA ARG A 223 -0.04 -17.89 -21.41
C ARG A 223 -1.29 -18.14 -22.25
N ASP A 224 -2.08 -19.14 -21.91
CA ASP A 224 -3.26 -19.54 -22.68
C ASP A 224 -4.39 -18.50 -22.59
N ILE A 225 -4.40 -17.70 -21.52
CA ILE A 225 -5.35 -16.59 -21.31
C ILE A 225 -4.75 -15.21 -21.66
N GLY A 226 -3.57 -15.18 -22.27
CA GLY A 226 -2.89 -13.94 -22.66
C GLY A 226 -2.11 -13.25 -21.54
N GLU A 227 -2.02 -13.86 -20.36
CA GLU A 227 -1.33 -13.30 -19.20
C GLU A 227 0.11 -13.81 -19.15
N MET A 228 1.04 -12.99 -19.63
CA MET A 228 2.42 -13.44 -19.88
C MET A 228 3.39 -13.13 -18.75
N TYR A 229 3.20 -12.01 -18.06
CA TYR A 229 4.12 -11.51 -17.04
C TYR A 229 3.41 -10.60 -16.04
N MET A 230 4.00 -10.43 -14.87
CA MET A 230 3.70 -9.36 -13.93
C MET A 230 4.77 -8.27 -14.00
N VAL A 231 4.39 -7.04 -13.65
CA VAL A 231 5.31 -5.89 -13.65
C VAL A 231 5.27 -5.19 -12.29
N LEU A 232 6.45 -4.86 -11.77
CA LEU A 232 6.62 -3.95 -10.65
C LEU A 232 6.68 -2.54 -11.19
N TYR A 233 5.76 -1.71 -10.73
CA TYR A 233 5.66 -0.31 -11.05
C TYR A 233 5.98 0.57 -9.84
N GLU A 234 6.37 1.82 -10.12
CA GLU A 234 6.40 2.87 -9.12
C GLU A 234 5.90 4.23 -9.60
N TYR A 235 5.47 5.04 -8.64
CA TYR A 235 5.15 6.44 -8.86
C TYR A 235 5.80 7.28 -7.75
N PRO A 236 6.67 8.26 -8.08
CA PRO A 236 7.30 9.12 -7.09
C PRO A 236 6.27 10.06 -6.45
N VAL A 237 6.34 10.23 -5.13
CA VAL A 237 5.43 11.09 -4.38
C VAL A 237 6.18 12.32 -3.90
N GLU A 238 5.63 13.50 -4.19
CA GLU A 238 6.20 14.76 -3.70
C GLU A 238 6.06 14.86 -2.17
N PRO A 239 7.12 15.29 -1.46
CA PRO A 239 7.09 15.38 -0.01
C PRO A 239 6.15 16.49 0.47
N ILE A 240 5.54 16.29 1.65
CA ILE A 240 4.83 17.38 2.33
C ILE A 240 5.83 18.44 2.73
N ILE A 241 5.66 19.66 2.23
CA ILE A 241 6.41 20.83 2.70
C ILE A 241 5.90 21.17 4.10
N PRO A 242 6.72 21.07 5.17
CA PRO A 242 6.28 21.47 6.50
C PRO A 242 5.80 22.93 6.49
N PHE A 243 4.78 23.24 7.27
CA PHE A 243 4.23 24.60 7.33
C PHE A 243 5.31 25.68 7.53
N TYR A 244 6.28 25.42 8.40
CA TYR A 244 7.39 26.33 8.70
C TYR A 244 8.37 26.54 7.53
N ASN A 245 8.34 25.66 6.53
CA ASN A 245 9.16 25.74 5.33
C ASN A 245 8.37 26.24 4.12
N MET A 246 7.06 26.48 4.26
CA MET A 246 6.28 27.06 3.17
C MET A 246 6.73 28.50 2.94
N PRO A 247 7.09 28.87 1.70
CA PRO A 247 7.42 30.25 1.40
C PRO A 247 6.16 31.09 1.67
N PRO A 248 6.30 32.24 2.32
CA PRO A 248 5.17 33.09 2.59
C PRO A 248 4.45 33.54 1.29
N PRO A 249 3.14 33.79 1.34
CA PRO A 249 2.34 34.17 0.17
C PRO A 249 2.70 35.54 -0.44
N HIS A 250 3.47 36.36 0.29
CA HIS A 250 3.99 37.65 -0.17
C HIS A 250 5.47 37.74 0.18
N PRO A 251 6.29 38.54 -0.54
CA PRO A 251 7.66 38.83 -0.11
C PRO A 251 7.61 39.52 1.27
N TYR A 252 8.20 38.89 2.29
CA TYR A 252 8.16 39.39 3.68
C TYR A 252 9.21 40.49 3.91
N ASP A 253 8.84 41.42 4.78
CA ASP A 253 9.71 42.40 5.44
C ASP A 253 10.43 41.68 6.61
N GLU A 254 11.76 41.63 6.60
CA GLU A 254 12.61 40.86 7.55
C GLU A 254 12.34 41.19 9.03
N GLU A 255 11.77 42.36 9.33
CA GLU A 255 11.48 42.81 10.71
C GLU A 255 10.44 41.96 11.45
N ASP A 256 9.48 41.35 10.76
CA ASP A 256 8.43 40.54 11.40
C ASP A 256 8.90 39.13 11.74
N ARG A 257 9.90 38.61 11.00
CA ARG A 257 10.53 37.30 11.28
C ARG A 257 11.28 37.31 12.61
N LEU A 258 12.03 38.38 12.87
CA LEU A 258 12.81 38.55 14.11
C LEU A 258 11.94 38.67 15.38
N LYS A 259 10.66 39.01 15.24
CA LYS A 259 9.72 39.12 16.38
C LYS A 259 9.02 37.81 16.73
N HIS A 260 8.95 36.86 15.79
CA HIS A 260 8.08 35.68 15.90
C HIS A 260 8.80 34.34 15.77
N GLU A 261 10.09 34.31 15.40
CA GLU A 261 10.89 33.10 15.56
C GLU A 261 11.11 32.81 17.07
N PRO A 262 10.72 31.63 17.58
CA PRO A 262 11.16 31.22 18.91
C PRO A 262 12.69 31.11 18.88
N HIS A 263 13.36 31.79 19.82
CA HIS A 263 14.81 31.72 19.95
C HIS A 263 15.25 30.27 20.20
N THR A 264 15.58 29.55 19.13
CA THR A 264 16.37 28.34 19.22
C THR A 264 17.75 28.79 19.68
N LYS A 265 18.01 28.67 20.99
CA LYS A 265 19.38 28.76 21.50
C LYS A 265 20.16 27.62 20.87
N LEU A 266 20.93 27.96 19.84
CA LEU A 266 22.08 27.19 19.42
C LEU A 266 23.12 27.37 20.53
N ASP A 267 23.13 26.47 21.51
CA ASP A 267 24.26 26.34 22.43
C ASP A 267 25.44 25.78 21.61
N GLY A 268 26.24 26.69 21.09
CA GLY A 268 27.59 26.40 20.64
C GLY A 268 28.55 26.38 21.83
N GLU A 269 29.26 25.26 21.95
CA GLU A 269 30.63 25.12 22.45
C GLU A 269 31.05 25.98 23.67
N ASP A 270 31.18 25.34 24.84
CA ASP A 270 32.45 25.41 25.58
C ASP A 270 32.56 24.42 26.74
N ASN A 271 33.74 23.80 26.78
CA ASN A 271 34.47 23.21 27.91
C ASN A 271 34.23 21.76 28.36
N ALA A 272 35.25 20.96 28.00
CA ALA A 272 35.73 19.77 28.68
C ALA A 272 36.00 19.98 30.18
N LEU A 273 36.10 18.84 30.90
CA LEU A 273 36.52 18.59 32.28
C LEU A 273 35.39 18.34 33.29
N SER A 274 35.06 17.06 33.50
CA SER A 274 35.04 16.46 34.84
C SER A 274 34.93 14.94 34.72
N GLU A 275 36.05 14.26 34.87
CA GLU A 275 36.10 12.88 35.32
C GLU A 275 35.51 12.75 36.74
N MET A 276 34.97 11.56 37.00
CA MET A 276 34.86 10.86 38.28
C MET A 276 33.92 11.37 39.40
N ASP A 277 33.39 10.34 40.08
CA ASP A 277 32.69 10.32 41.37
C ASP A 277 31.24 10.85 41.40
N SER A 278 30.29 10.20 42.06
CA SER A 278 30.27 8.94 42.81
C SER A 278 28.81 8.68 43.23
N THR A 279 28.39 7.42 43.19
CA THR A 279 27.49 6.75 44.16
C THR A 279 26.30 7.49 44.80
N ARG A 280 25.08 6.92 44.61
CA ARG A 280 23.98 6.67 45.60
C ARG A 280 22.64 6.84 44.87
N ARG A 281 21.84 5.82 44.55
CA ARG A 281 21.15 4.77 45.35
C ARG A 281 20.58 3.76 44.31
N SER A 282 20.82 2.44 44.24
CA SER A 282 20.62 1.32 45.19
C SER A 282 19.30 1.47 45.97
N LEU A 283 18.24 0.64 45.87
CA LEU A 283 18.03 -0.81 45.71
C LEU A 283 16.59 -0.96 45.11
N SER A 284 16.06 -2.06 44.56
CA SER A 284 16.09 -3.50 44.90
C SER A 284 15.34 -4.23 43.76
N LYS A 285 15.92 -5.20 43.03
CA LYS A 285 16.00 -6.65 43.28
C LYS A 285 14.68 -7.37 43.64
N LEU A 286 14.26 -8.28 42.75
CA LEU A 286 13.61 -9.59 42.96
C LEU A 286 13.36 -10.17 41.54
N VAL A 287 14.26 -10.92 40.91
CA VAL A 287 14.64 -12.36 41.02
C VAL A 287 13.47 -13.34 40.90
N ILE A 288 13.76 -14.46 40.21
CA ILE A 288 13.12 -15.80 40.20
C ILE A 288 12.23 -15.98 38.96
N LYS A 289 12.40 -16.98 38.08
CA LYS A 289 13.35 -18.10 37.91
C LYS A 289 13.31 -18.50 36.45
#